data_AF-A0A8T4JE80-F1
#
_entry.id   AF-A0A8T4JE80-F1
#
_cell.length_a   1.000
_cell.length_b   1.000
_cell.length_c   1.000
_cell.angle_alpha   90.00
_cell.angle_beta   90.00
_cell.angle_gamma   90.00
#
_symmetry.space_group_name_H-M   'P 1'
#
loop_
_entity.id
_entity.type
_entity.pdbx_description
1 polymer ?
#
loop_
_entity_poly.entity_id
_entity_poly.type
_entity_poly.pdbx_seq_one_letter_code
_entity_poly.pdbx_strand_id
1 'polypeptide(L)'
;VVSKWTMRFAIPNEWLTNRSSGPEKVHLFRLEKSNWSEYPVKHEMSVQGLEFFTVDVPGFSFFVITADGVEPVIIPPSQSNTTGDTSGSTGNTSTNPGSGTDGSNTDDTGNSPGAGSGDIAEYSGGGLSLWWFIVPILAILSLGFGGAYFMKTREERQKKMMEVEALDSNDPLYHLQEYIMRALMHGHSPDEIKHKLMGAGWDDIIIEEEIEKSLTRRVG
;
A
#
# COMPACT_ATOMS: atom_id res chain seq x y z
N VAL A 1 -7.92 40.64 10.02
CA VAL A 1 -8.15 39.52 9.07
C VAL A 1 -7.77 38.25 9.79
N VAL A 2 -8.72 37.34 10.03
CA VAL A 2 -8.38 36.03 10.60
C VAL A 2 -7.88 35.17 9.45
N SER A 3 -6.65 34.67 9.54
CA SER A 3 -6.08 33.77 8.53
C SER A 3 -6.89 32.47 8.51
N LYS A 4 -7.52 32.17 7.37
CA LYS A 4 -8.14 30.87 7.11
C LYS A 4 -7.08 29.93 6.56
N TRP A 5 -7.14 28.68 6.98
CA TRP A 5 -6.35 27.61 6.37
C TRP A 5 -7.27 26.45 6.02
N THR A 6 -6.87 25.71 5.00
CA THR A 6 -7.59 24.54 4.51
C THR A 6 -6.90 23.30 5.08
N MET A 7 -7.63 22.51 5.84
CA MET A 7 -7.18 21.24 6.39
C MET A 7 -7.70 20.11 5.51
N ARG A 8 -6.85 19.10 5.27
CA ARG A 8 -7.20 17.88 4.57
C ARG A 8 -6.90 16.68 5.47
N PHE A 9 -7.82 15.72 5.52
CA PHE A 9 -7.68 14.51 6.32
C PHE A 9 -8.32 13.32 5.61
N ALA A 10 -7.95 12.11 6.04
CA ALA A 10 -8.44 10.86 5.49
C ALA A 10 -9.05 9.99 6.59
N ILE A 11 -10.13 9.28 6.27
CA ILE A 11 -10.79 8.34 7.18
C ILE A 11 -10.85 6.96 6.51
N PRO A 12 -10.47 5.88 7.19
CA PRO A 12 -10.67 4.53 6.68
C PRO A 12 -12.16 4.21 6.45
N ASN A 13 -12.47 3.59 5.32
CA ASN A 13 -13.84 3.17 4.97
C ASN A 13 -14.42 2.19 5.98
N GLU A 14 -13.58 1.35 6.59
CA GLU A 14 -13.98 0.46 7.68
C GLU A 14 -14.52 1.23 8.91
N TRP A 15 -13.97 2.40 9.23
CA TRP A 15 -14.43 3.22 10.35
C TRP A 15 -15.82 3.80 10.09
N LEU A 16 -16.08 4.21 8.84
CA LEU A 16 -17.36 4.73 8.38
C LEU A 16 -18.44 3.63 8.33
N THR A 17 -18.11 2.50 7.71
CA THR A 17 -19.02 1.36 7.57
C THR A 17 -19.39 0.73 8.92
N ASN A 18 -18.44 0.60 9.86
CA ASN A 18 -18.72 0.10 11.21
C ASN A 18 -19.75 0.97 11.96
N ARG A 19 -19.75 2.28 11.70
CA ARG A 19 -20.70 3.22 12.30
C ARG A 19 -22.01 3.38 11.52
N SER A 20 -22.18 2.63 10.42
CA SER A 20 -23.33 2.78 9.50
C SER A 20 -23.48 4.22 8.97
N SER A 21 -22.35 4.90 8.83
CA SER A 21 -22.27 6.30 8.45
C SER A 21 -21.61 6.38 7.08
N GLY A 22 -22.30 6.95 6.10
CA GLY A 22 -21.65 7.30 4.83
C GLY A 22 -20.76 8.54 5.00
N PRO A 23 -19.92 8.85 3.99
CA PRO A 23 -19.04 10.03 4.02
C PRO A 23 -19.80 11.35 4.24
N GLU A 24 -21.08 11.41 3.89
CA GLU A 24 -21.96 12.56 4.12
C GLU A 24 -22.29 12.82 5.60
N LYS A 25 -22.07 11.85 6.48
CA LYS A 25 -22.32 11.96 7.92
C LYS A 25 -21.03 12.21 8.72
N VAL A 26 -19.96 12.63 8.06
CA VAL A 26 -18.70 13.00 8.70
C VAL A 26 -18.75 14.46 9.09
N HIS A 27 -18.60 14.71 10.38
CA HIS A 27 -18.58 16.05 10.96
C HIS A 27 -17.23 16.32 11.61
N LEU A 28 -16.76 17.56 11.49
CA LEU A 28 -15.58 18.02 12.19
C LEU A 28 -15.98 19.08 13.22
N PHE A 29 -15.64 18.83 14.47
CA PHE A 29 -15.80 19.78 15.56
C PHE A 29 -14.44 20.40 15.91
N ARG A 30 -14.45 21.69 16.22
CA ARG A 30 -13.29 22.43 16.71
C ARG A 30 -13.61 23.00 18.09
N LEU A 31 -12.67 22.86 19.03
CA LEU A 31 -12.83 23.43 20.36
C LEU A 31 -12.54 24.94 20.32
N GLU A 32 -13.50 25.76 20.72
CA GLU A 32 -13.39 27.22 20.80
C GLU A 32 -13.92 27.72 22.13
N LYS A 33 -13.05 28.33 22.95
CA LYS A 33 -13.44 28.90 24.25
C LYS A 33 -14.27 27.91 25.10
N SER A 34 -13.83 26.66 25.14
CA SER A 34 -14.49 25.56 25.85
C SER A 34 -15.84 25.11 25.31
N ASN A 35 -16.17 25.42 24.05
CA ASN A 35 -17.34 24.87 23.35
C ASN A 35 -16.91 24.21 22.04
N TRP A 36 -17.58 23.15 21.63
CA TRP A 36 -17.37 22.58 20.31
C TRP A 36 -18.16 23.38 19.28
N SER A 37 -17.50 23.74 18.18
CA SER A 37 -18.12 24.36 17.02
C SER A 37 -17.94 23.45 15.82
N GLU A 38 -19.03 23.11 15.17
CA GLU A 38 -19.01 22.27 13.97
C GLU A 38 -18.53 23.07 12.75
N TYR A 39 -17.73 22.44 11.90
CA TYR A 39 -17.22 23.00 10.66
C TYR A 39 -17.65 22.14 9.47
N PRO A 40 -18.12 22.75 8.37
CA PRO A 40 -18.63 22.03 7.22
C PRO A 40 -17.49 21.34 6.48
N VAL A 41 -17.55 20.01 6.45
CA VAL A 41 -16.58 19.17 5.76
C VAL A 41 -17.04 18.94 4.31
N LYS A 42 -16.10 18.98 3.37
CA LYS A 42 -16.30 18.59 1.98
C LYS A 42 -15.63 17.25 1.73
N HIS A 43 -16.42 16.28 1.28
CA HIS A 43 -15.88 15.04 0.74
C HIS A 43 -15.24 15.29 -0.62
N GLU A 44 -14.04 14.78 -0.84
CA GLU A 44 -13.30 14.94 -2.09
C GLU A 44 -13.33 13.69 -2.95
N MET A 45 -12.81 12.58 -2.42
CA MET A 45 -12.60 11.36 -3.18
C MET A 45 -12.39 10.15 -2.28
N SER A 46 -12.57 8.97 -2.87
CA SER A 46 -12.26 7.67 -2.27
C SER A 46 -11.07 7.04 -3.00
N VAL A 47 -10.02 6.66 -2.26
CA VAL A 47 -8.83 5.99 -2.83
C VAL A 47 -8.36 4.91 -1.87
N GLN A 48 -8.20 3.67 -2.37
CA GLN A 48 -7.60 2.56 -1.62
C GLN A 48 -8.24 2.32 -0.24
N GLY A 49 -9.56 2.43 -0.13
CA GLY A 49 -10.25 2.22 1.14
C GLY A 49 -10.16 3.39 2.13
N LEU A 50 -9.66 4.55 1.70
CA LEU A 50 -9.68 5.79 2.46
C LEU A 50 -10.63 6.80 1.80
N GLU A 51 -11.41 7.51 2.60
CA GLU A 51 -12.21 8.66 2.19
C GLU A 51 -11.49 9.96 2.57
N PHE A 52 -11.28 10.84 1.60
CA PHE A 52 -10.58 12.10 1.78
C PHE A 52 -11.56 13.26 1.94
N PHE A 53 -11.25 14.13 2.89
CA PHE A 53 -12.09 15.25 3.28
C PHE A 53 -11.27 16.53 3.41
N THR A 54 -11.90 17.65 3.11
CA THR A 54 -11.32 18.99 3.20
C THR A 54 -12.24 19.94 3.94
N VAL A 55 -11.67 20.86 4.72
CA VAL A 55 -12.41 21.82 5.55
C VAL A 55 -11.63 23.12 5.70
N ASP A 56 -12.34 24.24 5.70
CA ASP A 56 -11.76 25.56 5.93
C ASP A 56 -11.97 25.98 7.39
N VAL A 57 -10.88 26.17 8.13
CA VAL A 57 -10.90 26.48 9.57
C VAL A 57 -10.07 27.74 9.89
N PRO A 58 -10.50 28.59 10.85
CA PRO A 58 -9.77 29.79 11.23
C PRO A 58 -8.78 29.52 12.36
N GLY A 59 -7.49 29.36 12.03
CA GLY A 59 -6.42 29.11 13.00
C GLY A 59 -6.41 27.69 13.59
N PHE A 60 -5.41 27.40 14.43
CA PHE A 60 -5.23 26.06 15.01
C PHE A 60 -6.00 25.91 16.34
N SER A 61 -6.53 24.72 16.60
CA SER A 61 -7.15 24.32 17.88
C SER A 61 -7.17 22.79 18.00
N PHE A 62 -7.89 22.26 18.99
CA PHE A 62 -8.27 20.86 19.05
C PHE A 62 -9.43 20.58 18.11
N PHE A 63 -9.36 19.43 17.45
CA PHE A 63 -10.36 18.98 16.50
C PHE A 63 -10.81 17.56 16.84
N VAL A 64 -12.08 17.27 16.61
CA VAL A 64 -12.66 15.93 16.76
C VAL A 64 -13.47 15.62 15.52
N ILE A 65 -13.29 14.42 14.98
CA ILE A 65 -14.06 13.88 13.87
C ILE A 65 -15.12 12.96 14.46
N THR A 66 -16.38 13.14 14.07
CA THR A 66 -17.45 12.23 14.46
C THR A 66 -18.19 11.73 13.22
N ALA A 67 -18.65 10.48 13.32
CA ALA A 67 -19.66 9.96 12.43
C ALA A 67 -20.99 10.17 13.15
N ASP A 68 -22.01 10.66 12.43
CA ASP A 68 -23.39 10.89 12.90
C ASP A 68 -23.65 12.23 13.62
N GLY A 69 -22.67 13.14 13.63
CA GLY A 69 -22.88 14.53 14.08
C GLY A 69 -23.13 14.68 15.58
N VAL A 70 -22.86 13.64 16.36
CA VAL A 70 -22.94 13.70 17.82
C VAL A 70 -21.83 14.62 18.33
N GLU A 71 -22.21 15.66 19.07
CA GLU A 71 -21.27 16.59 19.67
C GLU A 71 -20.40 15.87 20.73
N PRO A 72 -19.07 16.02 20.70
CA PRO A 72 -18.20 15.36 21.66
C PRO A 72 -18.32 15.95 23.06
N VAL A 73 -18.30 15.08 24.08
CA VAL A 73 -18.35 15.50 25.49
C VAL A 73 -16.97 15.98 25.93
N ILE A 74 -16.90 17.19 26.51
CA ILE A 74 -15.68 17.70 27.14
C ILE A 74 -15.51 17.01 28.50
N ILE A 75 -14.63 16.02 28.59
CA ILE A 75 -14.25 15.40 29.86
C ILE A 75 -13.02 16.16 30.38
N PRO A 76 -13.10 16.81 31.57
CA PRO A 76 -11.93 17.44 32.16
C PRO A 76 -10.84 16.39 32.42
N PRO A 77 -9.56 16.69 32.19
CA PRO A 77 -8.49 15.72 32.42
C PRO A 77 -8.48 15.32 33.90
N SER A 78 -8.78 14.04 34.18
CA SER A 78 -8.41 13.46 35.46
C SER A 78 -6.89 13.38 35.50
N GLN A 79 -6.27 14.03 36.48
CA GLN A 79 -4.84 13.91 36.74
C GLN A 79 -4.49 12.44 36.95
N SER A 80 -3.90 11.79 35.94
CA SER A 80 -3.27 10.50 36.11
C SER A 80 -1.91 10.73 36.78
N ASN A 81 -1.82 10.37 38.06
CA ASN A 81 -0.55 10.33 38.77
C ASN A 81 0.34 9.25 38.13
N THR A 82 1.35 9.67 37.37
CA THR A 82 2.43 8.80 36.89
C THR A 82 3.38 8.49 38.06
N THR A 83 3.16 7.36 38.71
CA THR A 83 4.21 6.71 39.53
C THR A 83 5.05 5.87 38.59
N GLY A 84 6.34 6.18 38.52
CA GLY A 84 7.29 5.53 37.62
C GLY A 84 7.54 4.07 37.97
N ASP A 85 8.05 3.33 36.98
CA ASP A 85 8.93 2.21 37.26
C ASP A 85 10.06 2.13 36.23
N THR A 86 11.23 1.87 36.78
CA THR A 86 12.57 1.79 36.19
C THR A 86 13.10 0.38 36.48
N SER A 87 13.63 -0.33 35.48
CA SER A 87 14.56 -1.50 35.53
C SER A 87 14.17 -2.53 34.47
N GLY A 88 15.05 -3.26 33.76
CA GLY A 88 16.51 -3.43 33.74
C GLY A 88 16.84 -4.26 32.47
N SER A 89 17.92 -4.00 31.74
CA SER A 89 19.31 -4.51 31.93
C SER A 89 19.49 -6.03 31.72
N THR A 90 20.53 -6.34 30.91
CA THR A 90 21.32 -7.61 30.84
C THR A 90 20.71 -8.72 29.97
N GLY A 91 21.34 -9.36 28.97
CA GLY A 91 22.72 -9.50 28.51
C GLY A 91 22.97 -10.97 28.10
N ASN A 92 23.58 -11.27 26.94
CA ASN A 92 24.67 -12.25 26.78
C ASN A 92 25.03 -12.66 25.32
N THR A 93 26.34 -12.94 25.21
CA THR A 93 27.30 -13.17 24.11
C THR A 93 27.38 -14.62 23.56
N SER A 94 28.10 -14.79 22.43
CA SER A 94 28.94 -15.95 22.01
C SER A 94 28.28 -17.00 21.06
N THR A 95 28.83 -17.56 19.96
CA THR A 95 30.18 -17.63 19.32
C THR A 95 30.07 -18.25 17.90
N ASN A 96 31.04 -17.92 17.01
CA ASN A 96 31.40 -18.39 15.63
C ASN A 96 31.58 -19.94 15.46
N PRO A 97 32.05 -20.56 14.32
CA PRO A 97 32.21 -20.19 12.89
C PRO A 97 31.88 -21.30 11.82
N GLY A 98 31.87 -20.96 10.52
CA GLY A 98 32.12 -21.90 9.39
C GLY A 98 31.88 -21.22 8.03
N SER A 99 32.84 -20.86 7.16
CA SER A 99 34.02 -21.53 6.55
C SER A 99 33.69 -22.47 5.38
N GLY A 100 33.98 -22.01 4.15
CA GLY A 100 34.12 -22.78 2.90
C GLY A 100 32.89 -22.71 1.97
N THR A 101 32.98 -22.56 0.65
CA THR A 101 34.09 -22.81 -0.28
C THR A 101 33.80 -22.15 -1.64
N ASP A 102 34.86 -21.68 -2.28
CA ASP A 102 34.99 -21.26 -3.69
C ASP A 102 34.48 -22.28 -4.72
N GLY A 103 34.13 -21.77 -5.91
CA GLY A 103 34.02 -22.51 -7.18
C GLY A 103 33.17 -21.72 -8.18
N SER A 104 33.69 -20.75 -8.95
CA SER A 104 34.56 -20.87 -10.15
C SER A 104 33.86 -21.48 -11.38
N ASN A 105 33.72 -20.63 -12.41
CA ASN A 105 33.74 -20.92 -13.86
C ASN A 105 32.54 -21.73 -14.44
N THR A 106 32.04 -21.52 -15.67
CA THR A 106 32.65 -21.08 -16.94
C THR A 106 31.53 -20.87 -17.98
N ASP A 107 31.71 -19.90 -18.88
CA ASP A 107 31.57 -19.94 -20.36
C ASP A 107 30.30 -20.54 -21.00
N ASP A 108 29.55 -19.73 -21.76
CA ASP A 108 29.74 -19.50 -23.20
C ASP A 108 29.37 -20.72 -24.05
N THR A 109 28.30 -20.60 -24.84
CA THR A 109 28.28 -21.02 -26.25
C THR A 109 26.97 -20.64 -26.90
N GLY A 110 27.05 -19.71 -27.86
CA GLY A 110 26.04 -19.61 -28.90
C GLY A 110 26.07 -20.80 -29.85
N ASN A 111 24.93 -21.11 -30.46
CA ASN A 111 24.84 -21.25 -31.92
C ASN A 111 23.40 -21.36 -32.45
N SER A 112 23.21 -20.67 -33.57
CA SER A 112 22.24 -20.75 -34.70
C SER A 112 21.96 -22.19 -35.21
N PRO A 113 21.20 -22.47 -36.32
CA PRO A 113 20.24 -21.69 -37.15
C PRO A 113 18.93 -22.49 -37.50
N GLY A 114 18.01 -21.89 -38.28
CA GLY A 114 17.43 -22.62 -39.43
C GLY A 114 15.90 -22.68 -39.63
N ALA A 115 15.45 -21.92 -40.64
CA ALA A 115 14.51 -22.27 -41.73
C ALA A 115 13.13 -22.93 -41.48
N GLY A 116 12.10 -22.29 -42.02
CA GLY A 116 10.79 -22.91 -42.28
C GLY A 116 9.94 -22.06 -43.23
N SER A 117 10.13 -22.26 -44.53
CA SER A 117 9.29 -21.76 -45.62
C SER A 117 7.97 -22.54 -45.66
N GLY A 118 6.85 -21.85 -45.84
CA GLY A 118 5.53 -22.47 -45.97
C GLY A 118 4.62 -21.58 -46.81
N ASP A 119 4.65 -21.82 -48.11
CA ASP A 119 3.70 -21.28 -49.08
C ASP A 119 2.27 -21.68 -48.70
N ILE A 120 1.33 -20.74 -48.74
CA ILE A 120 -0.10 -21.04 -48.60
C ILE A 120 -0.84 -20.55 -49.83
N ALA A 121 -1.54 -21.50 -50.41
CA ALA A 121 -2.18 -21.44 -51.71
C ALA A 121 -3.27 -20.38 -51.82
N GLU A 122 -3.24 -19.78 -53.00
CA GLU A 122 -4.29 -19.04 -53.68
C GLU A 122 -5.63 -19.81 -53.65
N TYR A 123 -6.66 -19.24 -53.00
CA TYR A 123 -8.03 -19.77 -53.03
C TYR A 123 -8.93 -18.77 -53.76
N SER A 124 -9.14 -19.07 -55.04
CA SER A 124 -10.17 -18.47 -55.89
C SER A 124 -11.45 -19.31 -55.78
N GLY A 125 -12.59 -18.67 -55.52
CA GLY A 125 -13.90 -19.31 -55.61
C GLY A 125 -14.97 -18.68 -54.74
N GLY A 126 -15.88 -17.94 -55.36
CA GLY A 126 -17.01 -17.29 -54.70
C GLY A 126 -17.99 -18.26 -54.04
N GLY A 127 -18.38 -17.92 -52.81
CA GLY A 127 -19.45 -18.57 -52.06
C GLY A 127 -19.78 -17.69 -50.85
N LEU A 128 -21.05 -17.33 -50.69
CA LEU A 128 -21.52 -16.44 -49.62
C LEU A 128 -21.10 -16.98 -48.24
N SER A 129 -20.27 -16.20 -47.56
CA SER A 129 -19.47 -16.58 -46.39
C SER A 129 -20.32 -16.79 -45.13
N LEU A 130 -20.45 -18.06 -44.70
CA LEU A 130 -21.02 -18.46 -43.41
C LEU A 130 -20.14 -18.05 -42.20
N TRP A 131 -18.97 -17.45 -42.44
CA TRP A 131 -17.98 -17.06 -41.43
C TRP A 131 -18.39 -15.83 -40.60
N TRP A 132 -19.34 -15.03 -41.09
CA TRP A 132 -19.85 -13.84 -40.39
C TRP A 132 -20.65 -14.16 -39.11
N PHE A 133 -21.16 -15.38 -38.94
CA PHE A 133 -21.96 -15.75 -37.76
C PHE A 133 -21.15 -16.42 -36.64
N ILE A 134 -20.00 -17.04 -36.95
CA ILE A 134 -19.22 -17.81 -35.98
C ILE A 134 -18.41 -16.90 -35.04
N VAL A 135 -17.88 -15.79 -35.56
CA VAL A 135 -17.05 -14.84 -34.78
C VAL A 135 -17.80 -14.15 -33.64
N PRO A 136 -19.05 -13.64 -33.80
CA PRO A 136 -19.77 -13.01 -32.70
C PRO A 136 -20.21 -14.00 -31.61
N ILE A 137 -20.53 -15.25 -31.97
CA ILE A 137 -20.97 -16.27 -30.99
C ILE A 137 -19.80 -16.72 -30.09
N LEU A 138 -18.59 -16.86 -30.64
CA LEU A 138 -17.38 -17.16 -29.86
C LEU A 138 -16.96 -15.99 -28.95
N ALA A 139 -17.11 -14.74 -29.40
CA ALA A 139 -16.82 -13.56 -28.57
C ALA A 139 -17.75 -13.48 -27.34
N ILE A 140 -19.06 -13.73 -27.51
CA ILE A 140 -20.05 -13.70 -26.42
C ILE A 140 -19.82 -14.83 -25.40
N LEU A 141 -19.44 -16.03 -25.85
CA LEU A 141 -19.09 -17.14 -24.95
C LEU A 141 -17.78 -16.90 -24.18
N SER A 142 -16.79 -16.21 -24.77
CA SER A 142 -15.54 -15.86 -24.08
C SER A 142 -15.72 -14.87 -22.92
N LEU A 143 -16.64 -13.91 -23.07
CA LEU A 143 -16.97 -12.92 -22.03
C LEU A 143 -17.74 -13.55 -20.85
N GLY A 144 -18.60 -14.54 -21.11
CA GLY A 144 -19.35 -15.25 -20.07
C GLY A 144 -18.50 -16.18 -19.20
N PHE A 145 -17.56 -16.93 -19.80
CA PHE A 145 -16.70 -17.86 -19.06
C PHE A 145 -15.50 -17.18 -18.39
N GLY A 146 -14.94 -16.12 -19.00
CA GLY A 146 -13.82 -15.37 -18.42
C GLY A 146 -14.20 -14.61 -17.15
N GLY A 147 -15.41 -14.04 -17.09
CA GLY A 147 -15.87 -13.27 -15.92
C GLY A 147 -16.03 -14.10 -14.64
N ALA A 148 -16.56 -15.32 -14.76
CA ALA A 148 -16.79 -16.19 -13.60
C ALA A 148 -15.49 -16.80 -13.04
N TYR A 149 -14.54 -17.16 -13.90
CA TYR A 149 -13.22 -17.62 -13.46
C TYR A 149 -12.36 -16.49 -12.86
N PHE A 150 -12.49 -15.26 -13.37
CA PHE A 150 -11.75 -14.11 -12.85
C PHE A 150 -12.27 -13.63 -11.48
N MET A 151 -13.59 -13.73 -11.22
CA MET A 151 -14.14 -13.35 -9.91
C MET A 151 -13.80 -14.36 -8.79
N LYS A 152 -13.83 -15.66 -9.06
CA LYS A 152 -13.56 -16.68 -8.02
C LYS A 152 -12.10 -16.71 -7.56
N THR A 153 -11.17 -16.30 -8.43
CA THR A 153 -9.73 -16.24 -8.09
C THR A 153 -9.37 -15.01 -7.23
N ARG A 154 -10.29 -14.03 -7.10
CA ARG A 154 -10.04 -12.80 -6.35
C ARG A 154 -10.31 -12.94 -4.85
N GLU A 155 -11.27 -13.78 -4.45
CA GLU A 155 -11.58 -14.01 -3.04
C GLU A 155 -10.48 -14.79 -2.30
N GLU A 156 -9.86 -15.78 -2.95
CA GLU A 156 -8.77 -16.52 -2.30
C GLU A 156 -7.49 -15.69 -2.18
N ARG A 157 -7.23 -14.78 -3.14
CA ARG A 157 -6.13 -13.82 -3.03
C ARG A 157 -6.42 -12.74 -2.01
N GLN A 158 -7.65 -12.26 -1.87
CA GLN A 158 -8.00 -11.32 -0.82
C GLN A 158 -7.99 -11.95 0.57
N LYS A 159 -8.39 -13.22 0.73
CA LYS A 159 -8.22 -13.91 2.02
C LYS A 159 -6.74 -14.11 2.37
N LYS A 160 -5.90 -14.50 1.40
CA LYS A 160 -4.45 -14.58 1.62
C LYS A 160 -3.80 -13.20 1.83
N MET A 161 -4.31 -12.15 1.21
CA MET A 161 -3.83 -10.79 1.44
C MET A 161 -4.30 -10.24 2.79
N MET A 162 -5.54 -10.49 3.22
CA MET A 162 -6.04 -10.09 4.54
C MET A 162 -5.41 -10.89 5.69
N GLU A 163 -5.02 -12.14 5.46
CA GLU A 163 -4.25 -12.93 6.44
C GLU A 163 -2.77 -12.51 6.51
N VAL A 164 -2.21 -11.95 5.42
CA VAL A 164 -0.87 -11.34 5.39
C VAL A 164 -0.88 -9.86 5.82
N GLU A 165 -2.01 -9.16 5.72
CA GLU A 165 -2.21 -7.74 6.06
C GLU A 165 -2.71 -7.53 7.49
N ALA A 166 -2.80 -8.61 8.28
CA ALA A 166 -2.77 -8.55 9.74
C ALA A 166 -1.33 -8.64 10.29
N LEU A 167 -0.30 -8.44 9.44
CA LEU A 167 1.04 -8.12 9.92
C LEU A 167 1.01 -6.70 10.48
N ASP A 168 1.06 -6.67 11.81
CA ASP A 168 1.20 -5.52 12.70
C ASP A 168 1.83 -4.31 12.00
N SER A 169 1.09 -3.19 11.93
CA SER A 169 1.59 -1.93 11.38
C SER A 169 2.77 -1.35 12.17
N ASN A 170 3.14 -1.98 13.30
CA ASN A 170 4.38 -1.71 14.03
C ASN A 170 5.55 -2.59 13.61
N ASP A 171 5.43 -3.42 12.57
CA ASP A 171 6.56 -4.19 12.07
C ASP A 171 7.65 -3.21 11.59
N PRO A 172 8.82 -3.18 12.24
CA PRO A 172 9.90 -2.26 11.89
C PRO A 172 10.31 -2.41 10.41
N LEU A 173 10.11 -3.59 9.82
CA LEU A 173 10.47 -3.90 8.43
C LEU A 173 9.62 -3.09 7.41
N TYR A 174 8.39 -2.73 7.77
CA TYR A 174 7.55 -1.86 6.93
C TYR A 174 8.14 -0.46 6.80
N HIS A 175 8.53 0.15 7.92
CA HIS A 175 9.14 1.48 7.94
C HIS A 175 10.52 1.50 7.25
N LEU A 176 11.27 0.39 7.36
CA LEU A 176 12.52 0.21 6.63
C LEU A 176 12.29 0.24 5.12
N GLN A 177 11.31 -0.52 4.63
CA GLN A 177 10.98 -0.60 3.21
C GLN A 177 10.50 0.76 2.67
N GLU A 178 9.64 1.45 3.43
CA GLU A 178 9.18 2.79 3.08
C GLU A 178 10.34 3.80 2.98
N TYR A 179 11.27 3.76 3.92
CA TYR A 179 12.47 4.60 3.91
C TYR A 179 13.34 4.33 2.68
N ILE A 180 13.65 3.07 2.38
CA ILE A 180 14.47 2.66 1.23
C ILE A 180 13.81 3.15 -0.07
N MET A 181 12.50 2.94 -0.24
CA MET A 181 11.77 3.40 -1.43
C MET A 181 11.82 4.93 -1.58
N ARG A 182 11.58 5.67 -0.50
CA ARG A 182 11.62 7.14 -0.52
C ARG A 182 13.02 7.63 -0.85
N ALA A 183 14.06 7.06 -0.26
CA ALA A 183 15.44 7.46 -0.54
C ALA A 183 15.85 7.17 -1.99
N LEU A 184 15.48 6.01 -2.54
CA LEU A 184 15.70 5.68 -3.95
C LEU A 184 14.94 6.61 -4.90
N MET A 185 13.75 7.11 -4.53
CA MET A 185 13.03 8.13 -5.31
C MET A 185 13.73 9.49 -5.31
N HIS A 186 14.41 9.85 -4.23
CA HIS A 186 15.20 11.07 -4.13
C HIS A 186 16.58 10.97 -4.81
N GLY A 187 16.90 9.82 -5.43
CA GLY A 187 18.15 9.61 -6.16
C GLY A 187 19.35 9.27 -5.28
N HIS A 188 19.13 8.85 -4.03
CA HIS A 188 20.21 8.31 -3.20
C HIS A 188 20.70 6.98 -3.76
N SER A 189 22.02 6.75 -3.71
CA SER A 189 22.59 5.45 -4.10
C SER A 189 22.28 4.39 -3.04
N PRO A 190 22.20 3.11 -3.43
CA PRO A 190 22.04 2.00 -2.48
C PRO A 190 23.07 2.02 -1.34
N ASP A 191 24.33 2.33 -1.65
CA ASP A 191 25.41 2.42 -0.66
C ASP A 191 25.19 3.54 0.37
N GLU A 192 24.66 4.69 -0.05
CA GLU A 192 24.37 5.82 0.86
C GLU A 192 23.21 5.46 1.80
N ILE A 193 22.19 4.75 1.29
CA ILE A 193 21.05 4.26 2.05
C ILE A 193 21.53 3.23 3.07
N LYS A 194 22.34 2.25 2.64
CA LYS A 194 22.94 1.23 3.49
C LYS A 194 23.74 1.84 4.63
N HIS A 195 24.63 2.79 4.33
CA HIS A 195 25.43 3.48 5.34
C HIS A 195 24.56 4.21 6.39
N LYS A 196 23.47 4.87 5.97
CA LYS A 196 22.55 5.55 6.90
C LYS A 196 21.78 4.58 7.78
N LEU A 197 21.34 3.45 7.24
CA LEU A 197 20.59 2.44 7.98
C LEU A 197 21.48 1.68 8.98
N MET A 198 22.71 1.35 8.59
CA MET A 198 23.72 0.81 9.53
C MET A 198 24.01 1.77 10.67
N GLY A 199 24.11 3.08 10.38
CA GLY A 199 24.27 4.12 11.42
C GLY A 199 23.07 4.24 12.37
N ALA A 200 21.88 3.80 11.94
CA ALA A 200 20.67 3.73 12.75
C ALA A 200 20.51 2.38 13.48
N GLY A 201 21.49 1.47 13.37
CA GLY A 201 21.51 0.19 14.08
C GLY A 201 20.81 -0.97 13.39
N TRP A 202 20.48 -0.83 12.09
CA TRP A 202 19.90 -1.90 11.30
C TRP A 202 20.96 -2.94 10.88
N ASP A 203 20.55 -4.21 10.82
CA ASP A 203 21.41 -5.31 10.39
C ASP A 203 21.71 -5.23 8.89
N ASP A 204 22.98 -5.41 8.53
CA ASP A 204 23.46 -5.32 7.15
C ASP A 204 22.73 -6.32 6.23
N ILE A 205 22.51 -7.54 6.71
CA ILE A 205 21.89 -8.61 5.92
C ILE A 205 20.46 -8.23 5.54
N ILE A 206 19.71 -7.67 6.49
CA ILE A 206 18.32 -7.25 6.29
C ILE A 206 18.26 -6.07 5.31
N ILE A 207 19.19 -5.13 5.41
CA ILE A 207 19.25 -3.96 4.52
C ILE A 207 19.54 -4.41 3.07
N GLU A 208 20.54 -5.27 2.87
CA GLU A 208 20.96 -5.73 1.55
C GLU A 208 19.85 -6.50 0.83
N GLU A 209 19.18 -7.42 1.53
CA GLU A 209 18.06 -8.20 0.99
C GLU A 209 16.91 -7.28 0.52
N GLU A 210 16.53 -6.30 1.34
CA GLU A 210 15.38 -5.45 1.04
C GLU A 210 15.70 -4.40 -0.04
N ILE A 211 16.96 -3.94 -0.14
CA ILE A 211 17.44 -3.11 -1.25
C ILE A 211 17.42 -3.90 -2.58
N GLU A 212 17.96 -5.11 -2.60
CA GLU A 212 18.01 -5.97 -3.80
C GLU A 212 16.59 -6.28 -4.30
N LYS A 213 15.70 -6.63 -3.38
CA LYS A 213 14.29 -6.88 -3.65
C LYS A 213 13.57 -5.64 -4.20
N SER A 214 13.88 -4.46 -3.68
CA SER A 214 13.31 -3.19 -4.16
C SER A 214 13.81 -2.82 -5.57
N LEU A 215 15.08 -3.10 -5.87
CA LEU A 215 15.66 -2.89 -7.19
C LEU A 215 15.09 -3.87 -8.22
N THR A 216 15.00 -5.15 -7.88
CA THR A 216 14.44 -6.19 -8.75
C THR A 216 12.99 -5.90 -9.14
N ARG A 217 12.18 -5.41 -8.18
CA ARG A 217 10.77 -5.01 -8.44
C ARG A 217 10.66 -3.83 -9.42
N ARG A 218 11.67 -2.97 -9.55
CA ARG A 218 11.65 -1.86 -10.52
C ARG A 218 12.06 -2.28 -11.93
N VAL A 219 12.77 -3.40 -12.08
CA VAL A 219 13.35 -3.83 -13.37
C VAL A 219 12.47 -4.86 -14.09
N GLY A 220 11.58 -5.56 -13.38
CA GLY A 220 10.59 -6.49 -13.95
C GLY A 220 9.25 -5.84 -14.24
#